data_AF-A0A4S8JTQ3-F1
#
_entry.id   AF-A0A4S8JTQ3-F1
#
_cell.length_a   1.000
_cell.length_b   1.000
_cell.length_c   1.000
_cell.angle_alpha   90.00
_cell.angle_beta   90.00
_cell.angle_gamma   90.00
#
_symmetry.space_group_name_H-M   'P 1'
#
loop_
_entity.id
_entity.type
_entity.pdbx_description
1 polymer ?
#
loop_
_entity_poly.entity_id
_entity_poly.type
_entity_poly.pdbx_seq_one_letter_code
_entity_poly.pdbx_strand_id
1 'polypeptide(L)'
;MWGEMGKRREALLRVVVVAVFVLLATAAARAEEEGRGGGRRHAYAAMMYMGTPRDYEFYVATRVMMRSLARLHVDADLVVIASADVPVRWVRTLKEEDAVKVVTVENLKNPYEKQGNFNTRFKLTLNKLYAWSLVSYDRVVMLDADNLFLQSTDELFQCGNFCAAFINPCIFHTGLFVLQARSLH
;
A
#
# COMPACT_ATOMS: atom_id res chain seq x y z
N MET A 1 -63.28 17.78 7.21
CA MET A 1 -62.23 17.84 6.16
C MET A 1 -60.82 18.20 6.67
N TRP A 2 -60.63 18.68 7.92
CA TRP A 2 -59.31 19.09 8.44
C TRP A 2 -58.53 17.99 9.19
N GLY A 3 -59.20 17.01 9.82
CA GLY A 3 -58.52 15.94 10.57
C GLY A 3 -57.84 14.86 9.71
N GLU A 4 -58.23 14.74 8.44
CA GLU A 4 -57.73 13.71 7.52
C GLU A 4 -56.43 14.13 6.83
N MET A 5 -56.24 15.43 6.60
CA MET A 5 -54.97 16.01 6.15
C MET A 5 -53.86 15.90 7.19
N GLY A 6 -54.17 16.07 8.48
CA GLY A 6 -53.19 15.95 9.58
C GLY A 6 -52.61 14.54 9.67
N LYS A 7 -53.48 13.52 9.64
CA LYS A 7 -53.06 12.10 9.64
C LYS A 7 -52.22 11.72 8.41
N ARG A 8 -52.55 12.24 7.23
CA ARG A 8 -51.75 12.01 6.01
C ARG A 8 -50.37 12.64 6.10
N ARG A 9 -50.25 13.84 6.69
CA ARG A 9 -48.95 14.52 6.90
C ARG A 9 -48.09 13.79 7.93
N GLU A 10 -48.67 13.31 9.04
CA GLU A 10 -47.95 12.46 10.00
C GLU A 10 -47.51 11.13 9.41
N ALA A 11 -48.37 10.48 8.62
CA ALA A 11 -48.03 9.25 7.93
C ALA A 11 -46.89 9.46 6.93
N LEU A 12 -46.93 10.54 6.14
CA LEU A 12 -45.83 10.91 5.24
C LEU A 12 -44.55 11.20 6.01
N LEU A 13 -44.62 11.93 7.13
CA LEU A 13 -43.45 12.23 7.96
C LEU A 13 -42.79 10.95 8.48
N ARG A 14 -43.60 10.00 8.96
CA ARG A 14 -43.10 8.69 9.43
C ARG A 14 -42.43 7.89 8.31
N VAL A 15 -43.02 7.87 7.12
CA VAL A 15 -42.43 7.18 5.96
C VAL A 15 -41.11 7.81 5.55
N VAL A 16 -41.03 9.15 5.51
CA VAL A 16 -39.79 9.87 5.17
C VAL A 16 -38.70 9.62 6.23
N VAL A 17 -39.05 9.68 7.52
CA VAL A 17 -38.10 9.40 8.60
C VAL A 17 -37.56 7.97 8.49
N VAL A 18 -38.43 6.97 8.30
CA VAL A 18 -38.00 5.57 8.12
C VAL A 18 -37.11 5.42 6.89
N ALA A 19 -37.46 6.04 5.76
CA ALA A 19 -36.65 5.97 4.54
C ALA A 19 -35.26 6.59 4.74
N VAL A 20 -35.17 7.72 5.43
CA VAL A 20 -33.89 8.37 5.77
C VAL A 20 -33.06 7.49 6.71
N PHE A 21 -33.67 6.89 7.74
CA PHE A 21 -32.97 5.97 8.63
C PHE A 21 -32.45 4.74 7.89
N VAL A 22 -33.22 4.16 6.97
CA VAL A 22 -32.79 3.02 6.14
C VAL A 22 -31.64 3.43 5.20
N LEU A 23 -31.71 4.62 4.58
CA LEU A 23 -30.63 5.15 3.74
C LEU A 23 -29.34 5.39 4.54
N LEU A 24 -29.45 5.94 5.75
CA LEU A 24 -28.29 6.15 6.64
C LEU A 24 -27.71 4.82 7.12
N ALA A 25 -28.54 3.86 7.51
CA ALA A 25 -28.10 2.53 7.95
C ALA A 25 -27.40 1.75 6.82
N THR A 26 -27.93 1.82 5.59
CA THR A 26 -27.31 1.17 4.42
C THR A 26 -26.01 1.85 4.00
N ALA A 27 -25.91 3.17 4.08
CA ALA A 27 -24.65 3.89 3.86
C ALA A 27 -23.59 3.55 4.91
N ALA A 28 -23.99 3.48 6.19
CA ALA A 28 -23.10 3.08 7.29
C ALA A 28 -22.63 1.63 7.15
N ALA A 29 -23.52 0.70 6.79
CA ALA A 29 -23.16 -0.70 6.54
C ALA A 29 -22.19 -0.85 5.36
N ARG A 30 -22.37 -0.08 4.27
CA ARG A 30 -21.42 -0.05 3.14
C ARG A 30 -20.07 0.53 3.52
N ALA A 31 -20.04 1.59 4.32
CA ALA A 31 -18.79 2.16 4.84
C ALA A 31 -18.07 1.20 5.80
N GLU A 32 -18.82 0.45 6.62
CA GLU A 32 -18.25 -0.63 7.43
C GLU A 32 -17.75 -1.79 6.58
N GLU A 33 -18.41 -2.14 5.46
CA GLU A 33 -17.98 -3.21 4.56
C GLU A 33 -16.73 -2.81 3.75
N GLU A 34 -16.63 -1.55 3.30
CA GLU A 34 -15.39 -0.99 2.72
C GLU A 34 -14.24 -0.95 3.74
N GLY A 35 -14.56 -0.74 5.03
CA GLY A 35 -13.59 -0.84 6.13
C GLY A 35 -13.29 -2.27 6.62
N ARG A 36 -14.18 -3.24 6.34
CA ARG A 36 -14.13 -4.66 6.73
C ARG A 36 -13.87 -5.61 5.55
N GLY A 37 -13.48 -5.10 4.38
CA GLY A 37 -12.78 -5.91 3.39
C GLY A 37 -11.51 -6.40 4.07
N GLY A 38 -11.55 -7.61 4.64
CA GLY A 38 -10.50 -8.19 5.47
C GLY A 38 -9.18 -8.13 4.72
N GLY A 39 -8.40 -7.07 4.99
CA GLY A 39 -7.12 -6.87 4.36
C GLY A 39 -6.22 -8.05 4.70
N ARG A 40 -5.39 -8.46 3.75
CA ARG A 40 -4.47 -9.56 4.01
C ARG A 40 -3.52 -9.14 5.13
N ARG A 41 -3.15 -10.12 5.96
CA ARG A 41 -2.28 -9.88 7.12
C ARG A 41 -0.85 -9.47 6.72
N HIS A 42 -0.47 -9.75 5.48
CA HIS A 42 0.87 -9.59 4.97
C HIS A 42 0.88 -8.76 3.68
N ALA A 43 2.02 -8.18 3.36
CA ALA A 43 2.20 -7.40 2.15
C ALA A 43 3.52 -7.71 1.43
N TYR A 44 3.47 -7.78 0.10
CA TYR A 44 4.63 -7.50 -0.74
C TYR A 44 4.66 -6.00 -1.01
N ALA A 45 5.76 -5.35 -0.68
CA ALA A 45 5.91 -3.91 -0.80
C ALA A 45 7.07 -3.55 -1.72
N ALA A 46 6.93 -2.45 -2.47
CA ALA A 46 8.03 -1.83 -3.19
C ALA A 46 8.02 -0.31 -3.01
N MET A 47 9.20 0.30 -3.02
CA MET A 47 9.33 1.76 -2.97
C MET A 47 9.48 2.29 -4.39
N MET A 48 8.71 3.32 -4.73
CA MET A 48 8.81 4.05 -5.97
C MET A 48 9.03 5.53 -5.67
N TYR A 49 10.16 6.06 -6.10
CA TYR A 49 10.44 7.49 -6.01
C TYR A 49 11.00 8.06 -7.30
N MET A 50 10.86 9.37 -7.47
CA MET A 50 11.39 10.12 -8.61
C MET A 50 12.75 10.71 -8.29
N GLY A 51 13.54 11.04 -9.32
CA GLY A 51 14.83 11.72 -9.16
C GLY A 51 15.94 11.18 -10.04
N THR A 52 15.62 10.31 -11.01
CA THR A 52 16.60 9.76 -11.95
C THR A 52 16.13 9.92 -13.41
N PRO A 53 17.05 9.94 -14.39
CA PRO A 53 16.66 9.90 -15.80
C PRO A 53 15.90 8.64 -16.22
N ARG A 54 15.89 7.59 -15.39
CA ARG A 54 15.29 6.27 -15.67
C ARG A 54 14.02 6.00 -14.87
N ASP A 55 13.41 7.03 -14.29
CA ASP A 55 12.22 6.86 -13.42
C ASP A 55 11.07 6.12 -14.12
N TYR A 56 10.89 6.33 -15.43
CA TYR A 56 9.89 5.60 -16.21
C TYR A 56 10.21 4.10 -16.32
N GLU A 57 11.48 3.73 -16.37
CA GLU A 57 11.89 2.33 -16.45
C GLU A 57 11.64 1.62 -15.12
N PHE A 58 11.93 2.28 -13.99
CA PHE A 58 11.59 1.77 -12.66
C PHE A 58 10.07 1.65 -12.46
N TYR A 59 9.30 2.60 -12.98
CA TYR A 59 7.84 2.51 -13.01
C TYR A 59 7.36 1.24 -13.74
N VAL A 60 7.84 1.03 -14.97
CA VAL A 60 7.47 -0.15 -15.76
C VAL A 60 7.91 -1.43 -15.07
N ALA A 61 9.13 -1.48 -14.55
CA ALA A 61 9.66 -2.65 -13.83
C ALA A 61 8.82 -2.98 -12.59
N THR A 62 8.45 -1.97 -11.79
CA THR A 62 7.56 -2.13 -10.63
C THR A 62 6.21 -2.74 -11.03
N ARG A 63 5.61 -2.28 -12.14
CA ARG A 63 4.36 -2.85 -12.65
C ARG A 63 4.52 -4.30 -13.05
N VAL A 64 5.59 -4.64 -13.77
CA VAL A 64 5.88 -6.02 -14.20
C VAL A 64 6.06 -6.93 -12.99
N MET A 65 6.84 -6.50 -12.00
CA MET A 65 7.06 -7.22 -10.75
C MET A 65 5.75 -7.45 -10.00
N MET A 66 4.95 -6.40 -9.76
CA MET A 66 3.67 -6.53 -9.05
C MET A 66 2.68 -7.44 -9.80
N ARG A 67 2.61 -7.32 -11.13
CA ARG A 67 1.78 -8.21 -11.96
C ARG A 67 2.25 -9.66 -11.92
N SER A 68 3.55 -9.91 -11.75
CA SER A 68 4.07 -11.28 -11.61
C SER A 68 3.54 -11.94 -10.33
N LEU A 69 3.57 -11.23 -9.20
CA LEU A 69 2.97 -11.70 -7.94
C LEU A 69 1.45 -11.84 -8.04
N ALA A 70 0.76 -10.89 -8.67
CA ALA A 70 -0.69 -10.95 -8.86
C ALA A 70 -1.11 -12.21 -9.65
N ARG A 71 -0.38 -12.56 -10.72
CA ARG A 71 -0.63 -13.77 -11.53
C ARG A 71 -0.41 -15.06 -10.75
N LEU A 72 0.46 -15.03 -9.74
CA LEU A 72 0.73 -16.16 -8.86
C LEU A 72 -0.31 -16.30 -7.74
N HIS A 73 -1.31 -15.42 -7.69
CA HIS A 73 -2.40 -15.44 -6.71
C HIS A 73 -1.88 -15.47 -5.26
N VAL A 74 -0.83 -14.70 -4.97
CA VAL A 74 -0.23 -14.62 -3.64
C VAL A 74 -1.26 -14.25 -2.57
N ASP A 75 -1.11 -14.82 -1.38
CA ASP A 75 -1.93 -14.48 -0.21
C ASP A 75 -1.34 -13.32 0.60
N ALA A 76 -0.98 -12.24 -0.10
CA ALA A 76 -0.57 -10.98 0.51
C ALA A 76 -1.06 -9.78 -0.32
N ASP A 77 -1.21 -8.63 0.33
CA ASP A 77 -1.53 -7.40 -0.38
C ASP A 77 -0.31 -6.95 -1.20
N LEU A 78 -0.57 -6.42 -2.39
CA LEU A 78 0.46 -5.80 -3.22
C LEU A 78 0.45 -4.29 -2.94
N VAL A 79 1.57 -3.77 -2.46
CA VAL A 79 1.70 -2.40 -1.98
C VAL A 79 2.84 -1.68 -2.68
N VAL A 80 2.57 -0.51 -3.25
CA VAL A 80 3.60 0.43 -3.68
C VAL A 80 3.60 1.63 -2.75
N ILE A 81 4.73 1.89 -2.11
CA ILE A 81 4.98 3.14 -1.40
C ILE A 81 5.53 4.12 -2.45
N ALA A 82 4.75 5.14 -2.79
CA ALA A 82 5.09 6.10 -3.82
C ALA A 82 5.44 7.44 -3.18
N SER A 83 6.56 8.06 -3.56
CA SER A 83 6.81 9.45 -3.16
C SER A 83 5.81 10.40 -3.80
N ALA A 84 5.56 11.55 -3.16
CA ALA A 84 4.53 12.52 -3.58
C ALA A 84 4.75 13.11 -4.99
N ASP A 85 5.98 13.07 -5.49
CA ASP A 85 6.38 13.51 -6.82
C ASP A 85 6.16 12.45 -7.93
N VAL A 86 5.78 11.21 -7.58
CA VAL A 86 5.36 10.20 -8.57
C VAL A 86 4.14 10.72 -9.35
N PRO A 87 4.18 10.74 -10.69
CA PRO A 87 3.07 11.27 -11.50
C PRO A 87 1.71 10.66 -11.14
N VAL A 88 0.70 11.51 -10.93
CA VAL A 88 -0.67 11.09 -10.57
C VAL A 88 -1.23 10.04 -11.53
N ARG A 89 -0.92 10.15 -12.83
CA ARG A 89 -1.33 9.16 -13.84
C ARG A 89 -0.73 7.77 -13.58
N TRP A 90 0.50 7.69 -13.09
CA TRP A 90 1.17 6.42 -12.78
C TRP A 90 0.58 5.80 -11.53
N VAL A 91 0.34 6.61 -10.49
CA VAL A 91 -0.38 6.17 -9.28
C VAL A 91 -1.76 5.64 -9.63
N ARG A 92 -2.49 6.34 -10.49
CA ARG A 92 -3.82 5.92 -10.96
C ARG A 92 -3.75 4.57 -11.66
N THR A 93 -2.84 4.40 -12.62
CA THR A 93 -2.65 3.14 -13.32
C THR A 93 -2.29 1.99 -12.37
N LEU A 94 -1.40 2.20 -11.39
CA LEU A 94 -1.08 1.17 -10.38
C LEU A 94 -2.33 0.75 -9.59
N LYS A 95 -3.17 1.70 -9.18
CA LYS A 95 -4.40 1.41 -8.42
C LYS A 95 -5.48 0.73 -9.28
N GLU A 96 -5.79 1.31 -10.43
CA GLU A 96 -6.97 0.95 -11.22
C GLU A 96 -6.72 -0.20 -12.18
N GLU A 97 -5.54 -0.28 -12.81
CA GLU A 97 -5.22 -1.33 -13.79
C GLU A 97 -4.48 -2.50 -13.16
N ASP A 98 -3.59 -2.23 -12.20
CA ASP A 98 -2.75 -3.27 -11.60
C ASP A 98 -3.32 -3.80 -10.26
N ALA A 99 -4.40 -3.21 -9.76
CA ALA A 99 -5.03 -3.53 -8.48
C ALA A 99 -4.05 -3.49 -7.30
N VAL A 100 -3.05 -2.60 -7.35
CA VAL A 100 -2.03 -2.42 -6.32
C VAL A 100 -2.46 -1.31 -5.36
N LYS A 101 -2.32 -1.55 -4.05
CA LYS A 101 -2.51 -0.50 -3.03
C LYS A 101 -1.35 0.48 -3.11
N VAL A 102 -1.62 1.78 -3.25
CA VAL A 102 -0.57 2.81 -3.27
C VAL A 102 -0.65 3.69 -2.04
N VAL A 103 0.44 3.73 -1.28
CA VAL A 103 0.64 4.61 -0.12
C VAL A 103 1.55 5.75 -0.53
N THR A 104 1.01 6.98 -0.54
CA THR A 104 1.79 8.17 -0.88
C THR A 104 2.54 8.69 0.35
N VAL A 105 3.83 8.98 0.20
CA VAL A 105 4.71 9.51 1.25
C VAL A 105 5.53 10.68 0.75
N GLU A 106 6.01 11.53 1.66
CA GLU A 106 7.03 12.54 1.32
C GLU A 106 8.42 11.88 1.19
N ASN A 107 9.31 12.50 0.43
CA ASN A 107 10.70 12.03 0.36
C ASN A 107 11.41 12.29 1.70
N LEU A 108 12.10 11.28 2.23
CA LEU A 108 12.94 11.45 3.42
C LEU A 108 14.15 12.32 3.08
N LYS A 109 14.39 13.32 3.93
CA LYS A 109 15.61 14.10 3.88
C LYS A 109 16.77 13.25 4.39
N ASN A 110 17.77 13.02 3.55
CA ASN A 110 18.91 12.21 3.95
C ASN A 110 19.86 13.06 4.83
N PRO A 111 20.09 12.67 6.10
CA PRO A 111 20.91 13.46 7.03
C PRO A 111 22.39 13.52 6.63
N TYR A 112 22.83 12.60 5.76
CA TYR A 112 24.20 12.52 5.27
C TYR A 112 24.45 13.35 4.01
N GLU A 113 23.42 14.01 3.44
CA GLU A 113 23.52 14.77 2.17
C GLU A 113 24.61 15.86 2.18
N LYS A 114 24.98 16.37 3.36
CA LYS A 114 25.97 17.44 3.52
C LYS A 114 27.40 16.93 3.76
N GLN A 115 27.62 15.62 3.82
CA GLN A 115 28.95 15.06 4.00
C GLN A 115 29.81 15.27 2.74
N GLY A 116 31.09 15.60 2.90
CA GLY A 116 31.96 15.97 1.78
C GLY A 116 32.16 14.85 0.74
N ASN A 117 32.00 13.58 1.14
CA ASN A 117 32.08 12.40 0.28
C ASN A 117 30.69 11.82 -0.07
N PHE A 118 29.61 12.58 0.11
CA PHE A 118 28.26 12.11 -0.16
C PHE A 118 28.05 11.90 -1.67
N ASN A 119 27.67 10.67 -2.04
CA ASN A 119 27.28 10.38 -3.41
C ASN A 119 25.78 10.69 -3.60
N THR A 120 25.49 11.68 -4.44
CA THR A 120 24.13 12.19 -4.71
C THR A 120 23.17 11.12 -5.21
N ARG A 121 23.68 10.02 -5.81
CA ARG A 121 22.84 8.88 -6.21
C ARG A 121 22.08 8.24 -5.04
N PHE A 122 22.59 8.36 -3.81
CA PHE A 122 21.99 7.77 -2.60
C PHE A 122 21.10 8.73 -1.83
N LYS A 123 20.80 9.90 -2.40
CA LYS A 123 19.94 10.92 -1.79
C LYS A 123 18.62 10.35 -1.29
N LEU A 124 17.94 9.56 -2.11
CA LEU A 124 16.61 9.04 -1.83
C LEU A 124 16.59 7.59 -1.33
N THR A 125 17.77 6.97 -1.13
CA THR A 125 17.86 5.56 -0.72
C THR A 125 17.16 5.29 0.62
N LEU A 126 17.14 6.28 1.53
CA LEU A 126 16.47 6.13 2.82
C LEU A 126 14.95 6.00 2.71
N ASN A 127 14.31 6.41 1.59
CA ASN A 127 12.88 6.20 1.38
C ASN A 127 12.47 4.73 1.53
N LYS A 128 13.39 3.79 1.26
CA LYS A 128 13.15 2.36 1.46
C LYS A 128 12.78 2.02 2.91
N LEU A 129 13.16 2.86 3.87
CA LEU A 129 12.82 2.70 5.29
C LEU A 129 11.33 2.89 5.57
N TYR A 130 10.54 3.47 4.66
CA TYR A 130 9.07 3.50 4.78
C TYR A 130 8.45 2.10 4.81
N ALA A 131 9.17 1.05 4.44
CA ALA A 131 8.73 -0.32 4.67
C ALA A 131 8.36 -0.58 6.15
N TRP A 132 9.04 0.07 7.11
CA TRP A 132 8.72 -0.05 8.54
C TRP A 132 7.49 0.74 8.97
N SER A 133 6.98 1.69 8.17
CA SER A 133 5.75 2.42 8.50
C SER A 133 4.47 1.66 8.15
N LEU A 134 4.59 0.51 7.47
CA LEU A 134 3.48 -0.37 7.09
C LEU A 134 2.96 -1.21 8.28
N VAL A 135 2.71 -0.56 9.42
CA VAL A 135 2.37 -1.18 10.72
C VAL A 135 0.99 -1.85 10.76
N SER A 136 0.18 -1.68 9.72
CA SER A 136 -1.09 -2.41 9.55
C SER A 136 -0.90 -3.86 9.12
N TYR A 137 0.31 -4.24 8.70
CA TYR A 137 0.64 -5.61 8.29
C TYR A 137 1.53 -6.27 9.34
N ASP A 138 1.27 -7.56 9.59
CA ASP A 138 2.08 -8.37 10.50
C ASP A 138 3.49 -8.58 9.95
N ARG A 139 3.61 -8.72 8.62
CA ARG A 139 4.87 -8.98 7.92
C ARG A 139 4.85 -8.28 6.57
N VAL A 140 6.01 -7.78 6.17
CA VAL A 140 6.22 -7.12 4.88
C VAL A 140 7.42 -7.75 4.21
N VAL A 141 7.25 -8.22 2.97
CA VAL A 141 8.35 -8.55 2.07
C VAL A 141 8.64 -7.31 1.23
N MET A 142 9.74 -6.63 1.52
CA MET A 142 10.18 -5.47 0.77
C MET A 142 11.00 -5.89 -0.45
N LEU A 143 10.67 -5.33 -1.60
CA LEU A 143 11.20 -5.69 -2.92
C LEU A 143 11.78 -4.47 -3.64
N ASP A 144 12.90 -4.67 -4.32
CA ASP A 144 13.37 -3.76 -5.36
C ASP A 144 12.63 -4.04 -6.68
N ALA A 145 12.42 -3.00 -7.48
CA ALA A 145 11.62 -3.07 -8.71
C ALA A 145 12.19 -4.01 -9.79
N ASP A 146 13.43 -4.47 -9.62
CA ASP A 146 14.13 -5.38 -10.52
C ASP A 146 13.97 -6.87 -10.13
N ASN A 147 13.07 -7.20 -9.20
CA ASN A 147 12.66 -8.58 -8.95
C ASN A 147 11.59 -9.08 -9.92
N LEU A 148 11.60 -10.39 -10.20
CA LEU A 148 10.58 -11.08 -10.99
C LEU A 148 10.25 -12.41 -10.33
N PHE A 149 8.97 -12.67 -10.09
CA PHE A 149 8.51 -13.88 -9.41
C PHE A 149 8.00 -14.90 -10.43
N LEU A 150 8.58 -16.11 -10.36
CA LEU A 150 8.21 -17.24 -11.22
C LEU A 150 7.31 -18.27 -10.50
N GLN A 151 7.26 -18.18 -9.18
CA GLN A 151 6.43 -18.99 -8.28
C GLN A 151 6.02 -18.15 -7.08
N SER A 152 4.92 -18.51 -6.42
CA SER A 152 4.55 -17.87 -5.14
C SER A 152 5.67 -18.10 -4.12
N THR A 153 5.90 -17.09 -3.27
CA THR A 153 6.93 -17.09 -2.23
C THR A 153 6.35 -16.72 -0.86
N ASP A 154 5.08 -17.04 -0.62
CA ASP A 154 4.37 -16.66 0.61
C ASP A 154 4.97 -17.30 1.87
N GLU A 155 5.75 -18.37 1.72
CA GLU A 155 6.56 -18.95 2.79
C GLU A 155 7.56 -17.97 3.40
N LEU A 156 7.95 -16.91 2.67
CA LEU A 156 8.82 -15.85 3.20
C LEU A 156 8.21 -15.14 4.42
N PHE A 157 6.88 -15.07 4.52
CA PHE A 157 6.20 -14.47 5.68
C PHE A 157 6.36 -15.27 6.97
N GLN A 158 6.81 -16.52 6.90
CA GLN A 158 7.06 -17.39 8.06
C GLN A 158 8.44 -17.14 8.71
N CYS A 159 9.27 -16.30 8.09
CA CYS A 159 10.61 -16.04 8.58
C CYS A 159 10.59 -15.16 9.86
N GLY A 160 11.76 -14.99 10.49
CA GLY A 160 11.94 -14.20 11.71
C GLY A 160 11.63 -12.70 11.57
N ASN A 161 11.98 -11.92 12.60
CA ASN A 161 11.68 -10.47 12.65
C ASN A 161 12.31 -9.67 11.50
N PHE A 162 13.47 -10.11 11.02
CA PHE A 162 14.12 -9.59 9.83
C PHE A 162 14.84 -10.73 9.12
N CYS A 163 14.67 -10.84 7.80
CA CYS A 163 15.32 -11.86 6.98
C CYS A 163 15.76 -11.24 5.66
N ALA A 164 16.94 -11.61 5.19
CA ALA A 164 17.46 -11.18 3.90
C ALA A 164 18.35 -12.27 3.31
N ALA A 165 18.53 -12.25 1.99
CA ALA A 165 19.45 -13.16 1.32
C ALA A 165 20.90 -12.68 1.48
N PHE A 166 21.82 -13.58 1.85
CA PHE A 166 23.24 -13.23 1.94
C PHE A 166 23.88 -13.11 0.56
N ILE A 167 24.67 -12.06 0.35
CA ILE A 167 25.64 -11.98 -0.76
C ILE A 167 26.89 -12.78 -0.36
N ASN A 168 27.29 -12.62 0.90
CA ASN A 168 28.35 -13.36 1.57
C ASN A 168 28.06 -13.40 3.08
N PRO A 169 28.85 -14.11 3.92
CA PRO A 169 28.55 -14.28 5.34
C PRO A 169 28.43 -12.99 6.17
N CYS A 170 28.96 -11.85 5.69
CA CYS A 170 28.96 -10.57 6.40
C CYS A 170 27.96 -9.56 5.83
N ILE A 171 27.47 -9.76 4.61
CA ILE A 171 26.70 -8.76 3.86
C ILE A 171 25.50 -9.44 3.21
N PHE A 172 24.31 -8.92 3.50
CA PHE A 172 23.07 -9.32 2.83
C PHE A 172 22.69 -8.37 1.69
N HIS A 173 21.95 -8.89 0.72
CA HIS A 173 21.36 -8.12 -0.36
C HIS A 173 20.06 -7.49 0.13
N THR A 174 19.91 -6.18 -0.06
CA THR A 174 18.68 -5.48 0.32
C THR A 174 17.59 -5.54 -0.73
N GLY A 175 17.83 -6.13 -1.91
CA GLY A 175 16.84 -6.20 -2.97
C GLY A 175 15.59 -6.99 -2.62
N LEU A 176 15.72 -7.94 -1.69
CA LEU A 176 14.59 -8.59 -1.05
C LEU A 176 14.90 -8.78 0.43
N PHE A 177 14.02 -8.30 1.29
CA PHE A 177 14.05 -8.63 2.70
C PHE A 177 12.66 -8.70 3.29
N VAL A 178 12.50 -9.49 4.33
CA VAL A 178 11.28 -9.59 5.12
C VAL A 178 11.49 -8.83 6.42
N LEU A 179 10.48 -8.08 6.85
CA LEU A 179 10.48 -7.40 8.13
C LEU A 179 9.15 -7.61 8.86
N GLN A 180 9.22 -7.53 10.19
CA GLN A 180 8.05 -7.27 11.02
C GLN A 180 7.92 -5.76 11.24
N ALA A 181 6.87 -5.15 10.71
CA ALA A 181 6.56 -3.76 11.00
C ALA A 181 5.93 -3.70 12.39
N ARG A 182 6.64 -3.18 13.38
CA ARG A 182 6.09 -2.90 14.71
C ARG A 182 6.12 -1.41 14.96
N SER A 183 5.01 -0.88 15.48
CA SER A 183 5.06 0.38 16.20
C SER A 183 5.83 0.14 17.50
N LEU A 184 6.80 1.00 17.81
CA LEU A 184 7.45 1.03 19.12
C LEU A 184 6.39 1.52 20.12
N HIS A 185 5.73 0.59 20.82
CA HIS A 185 4.98 0.83 22.04
C HIS A 185 5.73 0.15 23.18
#